data_AF-A0A9P5L459-F1
#
_entry.id   AF-A0A9P5L459-F1
#
_cell.length_a   1.000
_cell.length_b   1.000
_cell.length_c   1.000
_cell.angle_alpha   90.00
_cell.angle_beta   90.00
_cell.angle_gamma   90.00
#
_symmetry.space_group_name_H-M   'P 1'
#
loop_
_entity.id
_entity.type
_entity.pdbx_description
1 polymer ?
#
loop_
_entity_poly.entity_id
_entity_poly.type
_entity_poly.pdbx_seq_one_letter_code
_entity_poly.pdbx_strand_id
1 'polypeptide(L)'
;MPLEWWQHWEARSQFFDEHGYPIESYKENKWPTLEESLETGIQKWRRKMGGEIEEDEKFAFLDLMRRMLSFRPEERPTAEEVLMSDWMVKWALPDCEQR
;
A
#
# COMPACT_ATOMS: atom_id res chain seq x y z
N MET A 1 2.18 -0.81 13.24
CA MET A 1 1.68 -2.07 13.83
C MET A 1 1.21 -1.77 15.25
N PRO A 2 0.07 -2.31 15.71
CA PRO A 2 -0.39 -2.18 17.09
C PRO A 2 0.66 -2.68 18.08
N LEU A 3 0.76 -2.03 19.25
CA LEU A 3 1.76 -2.38 20.27
C LEU A 3 1.58 -3.82 20.76
N GLU A 4 0.33 -4.25 20.94
CA GLU A 4 0.04 -5.64 21.33
C GLU A 4 0.66 -6.64 20.34
N TRP A 5 0.50 -6.43 19.04
CA TRP A 5 1.04 -7.34 18.02
C TRP A 5 2.56 -7.28 17.98
N TRP A 6 3.13 -6.09 18.12
CA TRP A 6 4.58 -5.90 18.19
C TRP A 6 5.24 -6.64 19.35
N GLN A 7 4.56 -6.73 20.50
CA GLN A 7 5.06 -7.44 21.67
C GLN A 7 4.95 -8.96 21.54
N HIS A 8 3.94 -9.46 20.81
CA HIS A 8 3.70 -10.89 20.63
C HIS A 8 4.38 -11.46 19.37
N TRP A 9 5.05 -10.63 18.57
CA TRP A 9 5.74 -11.08 17.37
C TRP A 9 7.09 -11.74 17.71
N GLU A 10 7.10 -13.06 17.85
CA GLU A 10 8.28 -13.86 18.25
C GLU A 10 9.49 -13.67 17.30
N ALA A 11 9.25 -13.58 16.00
CA ALA A 11 10.31 -13.40 15.01
C ALA A 11 10.81 -11.96 14.88
N ARG A 12 10.30 -11.00 15.67
CA ARG A 12 10.68 -9.58 15.59
C ARG A 12 12.20 -9.36 15.69
N SER A 13 12.89 -10.13 16.51
CA SER A 13 14.35 -10.04 16.72
C SER A 13 15.16 -10.35 15.46
N GLN A 14 14.56 -11.00 14.45
CA GLN A 14 15.19 -11.23 13.14
C GLN A 14 15.19 -9.98 12.24
N PHE A 15 14.43 -8.94 12.62
CA PHE A 15 14.24 -7.74 11.82
C PHE A 15 14.57 -6.46 12.58
N PHE A 16 14.41 -6.46 13.91
CA PHE A 16 14.59 -5.30 14.78
C PHE A 16 15.41 -5.64 16.02
N ASP A 17 16.19 -4.67 16.49
CA ASP A 17 16.93 -4.75 17.74
C ASP A 17 16.02 -4.56 18.97
N GLU A 18 16.61 -4.62 20.17
CA GLU A 18 15.89 -4.46 21.44
C GLU A 18 15.28 -3.07 21.66
N HIS A 19 15.78 -2.06 20.95
CA HIS A 19 15.27 -0.70 20.96
C HIS A 19 14.20 -0.47 19.87
N GLY A 20 13.95 -1.47 19.02
CA GLY A 20 12.98 -1.41 17.92
C GLY A 20 13.53 -0.78 16.65
N TYR A 21 14.84 -0.57 16.54
CA TYR A 21 15.45 -0.14 15.29
C TYR A 21 15.66 -1.32 14.35
N PRO A 22 15.51 -1.14 13.04
CA PRO A 22 15.74 -2.23 12.11
C PRO A 22 17.22 -2.64 12.08
N ILE A 23 17.48 -3.95 12.06
CA ILE A 23 18.83 -4.50 11.97
C ILE A 23 19.42 -4.28 10.57
N GLU A 24 20.75 -4.37 10.45
CA GLU A 24 21.46 -4.05 9.21
C GLU A 24 21.00 -4.90 8.01
N SER A 25 20.84 -6.22 8.19
CA SER A 25 20.35 -7.11 7.14
C SER A 25 18.95 -6.74 6.62
N TYR A 26 18.08 -6.24 7.50
CA TYR A 26 16.76 -5.76 7.12
C TYR A 26 16.80 -4.38 6.46
N LYS A 27 17.77 -3.52 6.81
CA LYS A 27 17.98 -2.23 6.11
C LYS A 27 18.45 -2.46 4.68
N GLU A 28 19.34 -3.43 4.46
CA GLU A 28 19.85 -3.77 3.12
C GLU A 28 18.77 -4.41 2.24
N ASN A 29 17.90 -5.24 2.81
CA ASN A 29 16.82 -5.93 2.10
C ASN A 29 15.46 -5.29 2.37
N LYS A 30 15.44 -3.99 2.67
CA LYS A 30 14.21 -3.30 3.02
C LYS A 30 13.26 -3.31 1.83
N TRP A 31 12.04 -3.77 2.06
CA TRP A 31 10.98 -3.64 1.06
C TRP A 31 10.75 -2.16 0.73
N PRO A 32 10.56 -1.81 -0.55
CA PRO A 32 10.20 -0.46 -0.95
C PRO A 32 8.90 -0.04 -0.27
N THR A 33 8.75 1.27 -0.09
CA THR A 33 7.48 1.88 0.33
C THR A 33 6.36 1.56 -0.66
N LEU A 34 5.11 1.79 -0.27
CA LEU A 34 3.97 1.55 -1.16
C LEU A 34 4.07 2.44 -2.42
N GLU A 35 4.51 3.67 -2.23
CA GLU A 35 4.74 4.68 -3.28
C GLU A 35 5.84 4.23 -4.25
N GLU A 36 6.99 3.79 -3.73
CA GLU A 36 8.10 3.27 -4.54
C GLU A 36 7.70 1.99 -5.27
N SER A 37 6.89 1.13 -4.63
CA SER A 37 6.37 -0.09 -5.24
C SER A 37 5.44 0.22 -6.40
N LEU A 38 4.54 1.18 -6.24
CA LEU A 38 3.66 1.65 -7.31
C LEU A 38 4.47 2.27 -8.46
N GLU A 39 5.46 3.10 -8.13
CA GLU A 39 6.31 3.78 -9.10
C GLU A 39 7.12 2.78 -9.94
N THR A 40 7.80 1.84 -9.28
CA THR A 40 8.71 0.89 -9.95
C THR A 40 7.98 -0.27 -10.59
N GLY A 41 6.88 -0.74 -9.98
CA GLY A 41 6.11 -1.91 -10.40
C GLY A 41 5.05 -1.61 -11.45
N ILE A 42 4.45 -0.42 -11.45
CA ILE A 42 3.33 -0.07 -12.33
C ILE A 42 3.70 1.14 -13.20
N GLN A 43 4.00 2.28 -12.58
CA GLN A 43 4.12 3.56 -13.30
C GLN A 43 5.24 3.54 -14.34
N LYS A 44 6.41 3.02 -13.96
CA LYS A 44 7.56 2.84 -14.86
C LYS A 44 7.21 2.07 -16.12
N TRP A 45 6.36 1.05 -16.03
CA TRP A 45 5.97 0.23 -17.17
C TRP A 45 4.86 0.88 -17.98
N ARG A 46 3.91 1.55 -17.34
CA ARG A 46 2.89 2.36 -18.05
C ARG A 46 3.55 3.41 -18.93
N ARG A 47 4.54 4.16 -18.41
CA ARG A 47 5.26 5.18 -19.19
C ARG A 47 5.98 4.60 -20.40
N LYS A 48 6.56 3.39 -20.27
CA LYS A 48 7.17 2.68 -21.41
C LYS A 48 6.15 2.30 -22.49
N MET A 49 4.89 2.09 -22.11
CA MET A 49 3.79 1.75 -23.02
C MET A 49 3.00 3.00 -23.46
N GLY A 50 3.44 4.21 -23.12
CA GLY A 50 2.80 5.47 -23.49
C GLY A 50 1.61 5.89 -22.63
N GLY A 51 1.43 5.28 -21.44
CA GLY A 51 0.43 5.68 -20.46
C GLY A 51 1.05 6.15 -19.14
N GLU A 52 0.26 6.75 -18.27
CA GLU A 52 0.70 7.31 -16.99
C GLU A 52 -0.53 7.33 -16.06
N ILE A 53 -0.39 6.90 -14.80
CA ILE A 53 -1.36 7.22 -13.77
C ILE A 53 -1.08 8.66 -13.33
N GLU A 54 -2.06 9.54 -13.46
CA GLU A 54 -1.93 10.94 -13.06
C GLU A 54 -1.80 11.07 -11.54
N GLU A 55 -1.27 12.20 -11.06
CA GLU A 55 -0.97 12.38 -9.63
C GLU A 55 -2.22 12.29 -8.74
N ASP A 56 -3.37 12.80 -9.21
CA ASP A 56 -4.64 12.74 -8.48
C ASP A 56 -5.15 11.29 -8.35
N GLU A 57 -5.07 10.51 -9.43
CA GLU A 57 -5.44 9.09 -9.42
C GLU A 57 -4.50 8.31 -8.49
N LYS A 58 -3.19 8.56 -8.62
CA LYS A 58 -2.16 7.94 -7.78
C LYS A 58 -2.40 8.22 -6.31
N PHE A 59 -2.70 9.46 -5.95
CA PHE A 59 -3.01 9.86 -4.59
C PHE A 59 -4.25 9.12 -4.06
N ALA A 60 -5.34 9.11 -4.83
CA ALA A 60 -6.58 8.43 -4.45
C ALA A 60 -6.37 6.90 -4.29
N PHE A 61 -5.61 6.27 -5.18
CA PHE A 61 -5.26 4.85 -5.10
C PHE A 61 -4.44 4.53 -3.86
N LEU A 62 -3.37 5.30 -3.61
CA LEU A 62 -2.50 5.09 -2.46
C LEU A 62 -3.24 5.30 -1.13
N ASP A 63 -4.11 6.32 -1.06
CA ASP A 63 -4.98 6.53 0.10
C ASP A 63 -5.89 5.32 0.38
N LEU A 64 -6.58 4.82 -0.65
CA LEU A 64 -7.44 3.65 -0.54
C LEU A 64 -6.64 2.42 -0.07
N MET A 65 -5.49 2.16 -0.68
CA MET A 65 -4.63 1.03 -0.31
C MET A 65 -4.15 1.12 1.14
N ARG A 66 -3.79 2.32 1.64
CA ARG A 66 -3.42 2.49 3.05
C ARG A 66 -4.57 2.17 4.00
N ARG A 67 -5.80 2.58 3.67
CA ARG A 67 -7.01 2.24 4.46
C ARG A 67 -7.33 0.74 4.43
N MET A 68 -7.20 0.10 3.27
CA MET A 68 -7.44 -1.33 3.11
C MET A 68 -6.39 -2.20 3.83
N LEU A 69 -5.15 -1.71 3.93
CA LEU A 69 -4.03 -2.40 4.58
C LEU A 69 -3.85 -2.01 6.06
N SER A 70 -4.85 -1.38 6.68
CA SER A 70 -4.85 -1.11 8.12
C SER A 70 -4.62 -2.39 8.92
N PHE A 71 -3.83 -2.29 9.99
CA PHE A 71 -3.49 -3.45 10.81
C PHE A 71 -4.73 -4.03 11.48
N ARG A 72 -5.54 -3.18 12.12
CA ARG A 72 -6.78 -3.62 12.77
C ARG A 72 -7.85 -3.88 11.69
N PRO A 73 -8.47 -5.08 11.67
CA PRO A 73 -9.53 -5.37 10.72
C PRO A 73 -10.71 -4.39 10.81
N GLU A 74 -11.02 -3.90 12.01
CA GLU A 74 -12.14 -2.99 12.28
C GLU A 74 -11.90 -1.58 11.71
N GLU A 75 -10.65 -1.21 11.43
CA GLU A 75 -10.29 0.06 10.80
C GLU A 75 -10.28 -0.03 9.26
N ARG A 76 -10.48 -1.22 8.70
CA ARG A 76 -10.51 -1.40 7.24
C ARG A 76 -11.89 -1.03 6.71
N PRO A 77 -11.96 -0.41 5.52
CA PRO A 77 -13.22 -0.18 4.85
C PRO A 77 -13.89 -1.51 4.48
N THR A 78 -15.21 -1.53 4.52
CA THR A 78 -16.03 -2.60 3.96
C THR A 78 -15.91 -2.64 2.44
N ALA A 79 -16.34 -3.75 1.83
CA ALA A 79 -16.34 -3.86 0.36
C ALA A 79 -17.21 -2.78 -0.30
N GLU A 80 -18.33 -2.39 0.31
CA GLU A 80 -19.20 -1.32 -0.17
C GLU A 80 -18.49 0.05 -0.13
N GLU A 81 -17.82 0.37 0.98
CA GLU A 81 -17.05 1.62 1.10
C GLU A 81 -15.85 1.68 0.14
N VAL A 82 -15.23 0.54 -0.16
CA VAL A 82 -14.18 0.45 -1.19
C VAL A 82 -14.77 0.78 -2.57
N LEU A 83 -15.92 0.18 -2.94
CA LEU A 83 -16.58 0.46 -4.22
C LEU A 83 -17.00 1.93 -4.35
N MET A 84 -17.36 2.57 -3.25
CA MET A 84 -17.74 3.99 -3.19
C MET A 84 -16.56 4.96 -3.05
N SER A 85 -15.32 4.46 -2.96
CA SER A 85 -14.14 5.31 -2.84
C SER A 85 -13.89 6.15 -4.10
N ASP A 86 -13.23 7.30 -3.89
CA ASP A 86 -12.85 8.20 -4.99
C ASP A 86 -12.12 7.48 -6.12
N TRP A 87 -11.15 6.61 -5.78
CA TRP A 87 -10.39 5.89 -6.81
C TRP A 87 -11.29 4.97 -7.66
N MET A 88 -12.19 4.23 -7.01
CA MET A 88 -13.11 3.32 -7.70
C MET A 88 -14.10 4.07 -8.59
N VAL A 89 -14.76 5.10 -8.06
CA VAL A 89 -15.84 5.80 -8.78
C VAL A 89 -15.32 6.66 -9.94
N LYS A 90 -14.18 7.33 -9.78
CA LYS A 90 -13.67 8.27 -10.79
C LYS A 90 -12.82 7.59 -11.87
N TRP A 91 -12.10 6.50 -11.55
CA TRP A 91 -11.17 5.87 -12.48
C TRP A 91 -11.49 4.39 -12.75
N ALA A 92 -11.57 3.54 -11.71
CA ALA A 92 -11.60 2.09 -11.94
C ALA A 92 -12.94 1.56 -12.52
N LEU A 93 -14.09 2.04 -12.02
CA LEU A 93 -15.41 1.60 -12.50
C LEU A 93 -15.68 2.04 -13.94
N PRO A 94 -15.47 3.32 -14.34
CA PRO A 94 -15.62 3.74 -15.74
C PRO A 94 -14.79 2.88 -16.71
N ASP A 95 -13.55 2.56 -16.35
CA ASP A 95 -12.67 1.70 -17.16
C ASP A 95 -13.15 0.24 -17.24
N CYS A 96 -13.80 -0.25 -16.19
CA CYS A 96 -14.31 -1.62 -16.12
C CYS A 96 -15.58 -1.78 -16.98
N GLU A 97 -16.48 -0.81 -16.93
CA GLU A 97 -17.75 -0.83 -17.68
C GLU A 97 -17.59 -0.57 -19.18
N GLN A 98 -16.47 0.04 -19.59
CA GLN A 98 -16.14 0.30 -20.99
C GLN A 98 -15.50 -0.90 -21.72
N ARG A 99 -15.24 -2.02 -21.02
CA ARG A 99 -14.64 -3.24 -21.59
C ARG A 99 -15.64 -4.31 -21.99
#